data_AF-A0A5K1C117-F1
#
_entry.id   AF-A0A5K1C117-F1
#
_cell.length_a   1.000
_cell.length_b   1.000
_cell.length_c   1.000
_cell.angle_alpha   90.00
_cell.angle_beta   90.00
_cell.angle_gamma   90.00
#
_symmetry.space_group_name_H-M   'P 1'
#
loop_
_entity.id
_entity.type
_entity.pdbx_description
1 polymer ?
#
loop_
_entity_poly.entity_id
_entity_poly.type
_entity_poly.pdbx_seq_one_letter_code
_entity_poly.pdbx_strand_id
1 'polypeptide(L)'
;YRGRRRMSRGPETITRQTRRSRLLLLLLLLLPLLYVSSPPMTEAPMLIHNGKATSELHPVVLVPGMGGNQLEARLTDAYQPSGAFCRPSAGTRKWFNLWLDLSTLLFPPFTRCFSDRMSLFYDPQTDTYQNAPGVETRVPHFGSTRALKYLSLGFP
;
A
#
# COMPACT_ATOMS: atom_id res chain seq x y z
N TYR A 1 -57.29 3.27 48.28
CA TYR A 1 -58.14 2.56 47.32
C TYR A 1 -57.31 2.08 46.14
N ARG A 2 -57.53 0.83 45.74
CA ARG A 2 -56.74 0.00 44.82
C ARG A 2 -57.11 0.33 43.37
N GLY A 3 -56.13 0.47 42.47
CA GLY A 3 -56.37 0.64 41.04
C GLY A 3 -55.30 -0.07 40.19
N ARG A 4 -55.52 -1.35 39.87
CA ARG A 4 -54.84 -2.04 38.76
C ARG A 4 -55.54 -1.66 37.46
N ARG A 5 -54.79 -1.26 36.43
CA ARG A 5 -55.15 -1.57 35.03
C ARG A 5 -53.93 -2.14 34.31
N ARG A 6 -54.14 -3.29 33.68
CA ARG A 6 -53.19 -4.05 32.88
C ARG A 6 -52.95 -3.37 31.52
N MET A 7 -51.70 -3.49 31.07
CA MET A 7 -51.20 -3.74 29.72
C MET A 7 -52.13 -3.53 28.51
N SER A 8 -51.60 -2.80 27.52
CA SER A 8 -51.62 -3.25 26.13
C SER A 8 -50.31 -2.84 25.44
N ARG A 9 -49.35 -3.77 25.31
CA ARG A 9 -48.19 -3.64 24.42
C ARG A 9 -48.58 -4.32 23.11
N GLY A 10 -48.72 -3.52 22.05
CA GLY A 10 -49.09 -3.99 20.71
C GLY A 10 -47.97 -4.77 19.98
N PRO A 11 -48.31 -5.47 18.88
CA PRO A 11 -47.49 -6.52 18.27
C PRO A 11 -46.65 -6.07 17.07
N GLU A 12 -46.18 -4.81 17.02
CA GLU A 12 -45.54 -4.27 15.80
C GLU A 12 -44.03 -4.53 15.66
N THR A 13 -43.34 -4.98 16.70
CA THR A 13 -41.88 -5.21 16.66
C THR A 13 -41.48 -6.61 16.14
N ILE A 14 -42.39 -7.58 16.13
CA ILE A 14 -42.10 -8.98 15.79
C ILE A 14 -42.01 -9.20 14.26
N THR A 15 -42.76 -8.45 13.46
CA THR A 15 -42.79 -8.59 11.99
C THR A 15 -41.52 -8.06 11.31
N ARG A 16 -40.90 -7.00 11.85
CA ARG A 16 -39.70 -6.37 11.25
C ARG A 16 -38.42 -7.20 11.43
N GLN A 17 -38.29 -7.88 12.56
CA GLN A 17 -37.19 -8.81 12.88
C GLN A 17 -37.21 -10.02 11.92
N THR A 18 -38.40 -10.57 11.70
CA THR A 18 -38.62 -11.78 10.89
C THR A 18 -38.32 -11.54 9.40
N ARG A 19 -38.61 -10.34 8.87
CA ARG A 19 -38.37 -9.98 7.46
C ARG A 19 -36.89 -9.80 7.14
N ARG A 20 -36.11 -9.21 8.06
CA ARG A 20 -34.65 -9.07 7.93
C ARG A 20 -33.93 -10.42 8.02
N SER A 21 -34.38 -11.29 8.93
CA SER A 21 -33.83 -12.64 9.06
C SER A 21 -34.08 -13.51 7.82
N ARG A 22 -35.28 -13.44 7.22
CA ARG A 22 -35.60 -14.16 5.97
C ARG A 22 -34.78 -13.66 4.77
N LEU A 23 -34.55 -12.35 4.66
CA LEU A 23 -33.73 -11.78 3.59
C LEU A 23 -32.25 -12.18 3.74
N LEU A 24 -31.73 -12.19 4.96
CA LEU A 24 -30.37 -12.62 5.26
C LEU A 24 -30.19 -14.14 4.99
N LEU A 25 -31.17 -14.97 5.37
CA LEU A 25 -31.17 -16.40 5.04
C LEU A 25 -31.23 -16.63 3.52
N LEU A 26 -32.06 -15.89 2.79
CA LEU A 26 -32.15 -15.98 1.32
C LEU A 26 -30.82 -15.58 0.66
N LEU A 27 -30.17 -14.51 1.12
CA LEU A 27 -28.86 -14.11 0.61
C LEU A 27 -27.78 -15.17 0.90
N LEU A 28 -27.78 -15.77 2.09
CA LEU A 28 -26.85 -16.84 2.47
C LEU A 28 -27.08 -18.14 1.66
N LEU A 29 -28.33 -18.43 1.27
CA LEU A 29 -28.66 -19.59 0.44
C LEU A 29 -28.32 -19.36 -1.05
N LEU A 30 -28.36 -18.12 -1.54
CA LEU A 30 -28.07 -17.77 -2.94
C LEU A 30 -26.56 -17.58 -3.22
N LEU A 31 -25.76 -17.20 -2.22
CA LEU A 31 -24.30 -17.08 -2.33
C LEU A 31 -23.58 -18.34 -2.87
N PRO A 32 -23.86 -19.56 -2.37
CA PRO A 32 -23.23 -20.77 -2.91
C PRO A 32 -23.68 -21.11 -4.33
N LEU A 33 -24.92 -20.77 -4.74
CA LEU A 33 -25.38 -20.93 -6.13
C LEU A 33 -24.63 -20.01 -7.11
N LEU A 34 -24.27 -18.81 -6.66
CA LEU A 34 -23.45 -17.88 -7.44
C LEU A 34 -21.97 -18.31 -7.50
N TYR A 35 -21.46 -18.96 -6.46
CA TYR A 35 -20.09 -19.47 -6.42
C TYR A 35 -19.90 -20.73 -7.29
N VAL A 36 -20.91 -21.59 -7.40
CA VAL A 36 -20.84 -22.81 -8.25
C VAL A 36 -20.97 -22.48 -9.75
N SER A 37 -21.55 -21.33 -10.10
CA SER A 37 -21.73 -20.90 -11.50
C SER A 37 -20.58 -20.06 -12.05
N SER A 38 -19.60 -19.66 -11.23
CA SER A 38 -18.34 -19.14 -11.77
C SER A 38 -17.59 -20.27 -12.47
N PRO A 39 -17.32 -20.20 -13.78
CA PRO A 39 -16.48 -21.19 -14.44
C PRO A 39 -15.10 -21.17 -13.78
N PRO A 40 -14.47 -22.33 -13.52
CA PRO A 40 -13.07 -22.33 -13.14
C PRO A 40 -12.30 -21.60 -14.23
N MET A 41 -11.52 -20.57 -13.84
CA MET A 41 -10.54 -19.95 -14.73
C MET A 41 -9.78 -21.07 -15.42
N THR A 42 -10.07 -21.26 -16.70
CA THR A 42 -9.43 -22.30 -17.49
C THR A 42 -8.05 -21.75 -17.78
N GLU A 43 -7.06 -22.19 -17.00
CA GLU A 43 -5.65 -21.97 -17.28
C GLU A 43 -5.43 -22.39 -18.74
N ALA A 44 -5.21 -21.42 -19.62
CA ALA A 44 -4.84 -21.72 -21.00
C ALA A 44 -3.51 -22.48 -20.94
N PRO A 45 -3.39 -23.67 -21.56
CA PRO A 45 -2.13 -24.38 -21.56
C PRO A 45 -1.12 -23.53 -22.34
N MET A 46 -0.14 -23.00 -21.62
CA MET A 46 1.04 -22.39 -22.20
C MET A 46 1.72 -23.47 -23.06
N LEU A 47 1.76 -23.25 -24.38
CA LEU A 47 2.46 -24.15 -25.28
C LEU A 47 3.95 -24.10 -24.96
N ILE A 48 4.45 -25.10 -24.23
CA ILE A 48 5.89 -25.31 -24.05
C ILE A 48 6.41 -25.83 -25.38
N HIS A 49 7.04 -24.94 -26.15
CA HIS A 49 7.79 -25.31 -27.33
C HIS A 49 9.08 -26.02 -26.87
N ASN A 50 9.13 -27.35 -27.02
CA ASN A 50 10.37 -28.13 -26.84
C ASN A 50 11.29 -27.91 -28.05
N GLY A 51 11.78 -26.68 -28.19
CA GLY A 51 12.92 -26.35 -29.05
C GLY A 51 14.21 -26.79 -28.37
N LYS A 52 15.10 -27.43 -29.12
CA LYS A 52 16.47 -27.75 -28.71
C LYS A 52 17.18 -26.45 -28.31
N ALA A 53 17.26 -26.16 -27.02
CA ALA A 53 17.88 -24.94 -26.50
C ALA A 53 19.39 -24.96 -26.79
N THR A 54 19.82 -24.23 -27.82
CA THR A 54 21.11 -23.55 -27.73
C THR A 54 21.03 -22.64 -26.52
N SER A 55 22.04 -22.62 -25.65
CA SER A 55 22.09 -21.75 -24.46
C SER A 55 22.30 -20.28 -24.86
N GLU A 56 21.51 -19.78 -25.81
CA GLU A 56 21.47 -18.37 -26.17
C GLU A 56 20.48 -17.69 -25.24
N LEU A 57 21.00 -17.06 -24.19
CA LEU A 57 20.20 -16.24 -23.30
C LEU A 57 19.93 -14.89 -23.97
N HIS A 58 18.66 -14.49 -24.03
CA HIS A 58 18.27 -13.16 -24.48
C HIS A 58 18.40 -12.15 -23.33
N PRO A 59 18.88 -10.93 -23.58
CA PRO A 59 18.92 -9.89 -22.56
C PRO A 59 17.49 -9.51 -22.14
N VAL A 60 17.28 -9.39 -20.82
CA VAL A 60 16.01 -8.98 -20.23
C VAL A 60 16.22 -7.72 -19.40
N VAL A 61 15.37 -6.71 -19.61
CA VAL A 61 15.35 -5.49 -18.80
C VAL A 61 14.14 -5.53 -17.88
N LEU A 62 14.37 -5.38 -16.58
CA LEU A 62 13.32 -5.32 -15.57
C LEU A 62 12.95 -3.87 -15.28
N VAL A 63 11.68 -3.53 -15.46
CA VAL A 63 11.12 -2.21 -15.12
C VAL A 63 10.12 -2.42 -13.98
N PRO A 64 10.42 -1.95 -12.75
CA PRO A 64 9.50 -2.10 -11.62
C PRO A 64 8.28 -1.19 -11.75
N GLY A 65 7.21 -1.57 -11.06
CA GLY A 65 6.06 -0.70 -10.84
C GLY A 65 6.30 0.34 -9.74
N MET A 66 5.26 1.08 -9.38
CA MET A 66 5.28 2.09 -8.32
C MET A 66 5.72 1.49 -6.98
N GLY A 67 6.74 2.06 -6.35
CA GLY A 67 7.29 1.58 -5.09
C GLY A 67 8.06 0.26 -5.18
N GLY A 68 8.25 -0.29 -6.39
CA GLY A 68 8.93 -1.57 -6.63
C GLY A 68 10.46 -1.49 -6.68
N ASN A 69 11.06 -0.37 -6.30
CA ASN A 69 12.50 -0.19 -6.16
C ASN A 69 12.86 0.64 -4.95
N GLN A 70 14.07 0.46 -4.45
CA GLN A 70 14.61 1.33 -3.39
C GLN A 70 14.73 2.79 -3.85
N LEU A 71 14.52 3.72 -2.93
CA LEU A 71 14.77 5.15 -3.11
C LEU A 71 15.62 5.66 -1.95
N GLU A 72 16.67 6.39 -2.26
CA GLU A 72 17.50 7.06 -1.25
C GLU A 72 17.24 8.56 -1.24
N ALA A 73 17.45 9.17 -0.08
CA ALA A 73 17.44 10.61 0.08
C ALA A 73 18.67 11.13 0.83
N ARG A 74 18.97 12.41 0.61
CA ARG A 74 19.98 13.17 1.33
C ARG A 74 19.38 14.51 1.75
N LEU A 75 19.56 14.86 3.02
CA LEU A 75 19.13 16.15 3.56
C LEU A 75 20.26 17.18 3.46
N THR A 76 19.92 18.38 3.00
CA THR A 76 20.83 19.52 2.86
C THR A 76 20.58 20.56 3.96
N ASP A 77 21.37 21.62 3.99
CA ASP A 77 21.23 22.68 4.99
C ASP A 77 19.90 23.46 4.85
N ALA A 78 19.28 23.42 3.67
CA ALA A 78 17.98 24.05 3.43
C ALA A 78 16.81 23.25 4.01
N TYR A 79 17.03 22.04 4.53
CA TYR A 79 15.97 21.19 5.07
C TYR A 79 15.45 21.75 6.38
N GLN A 80 14.14 22.03 6.43
CA GLN A 80 13.45 22.51 7.61
C GLN A 80 12.58 21.39 8.22
N PRO A 81 12.96 20.83 9.39
CA PRO A 81 12.22 19.73 9.99
C PRO A 81 10.90 20.20 10.60
N SER A 82 9.81 19.47 10.33
CA SER A 82 8.47 19.74 10.87
C SER A 82 8.34 19.51 12.38
N GLY A 83 9.32 18.86 13.01
CA GLY A 83 9.36 18.59 14.44
C GLY A 83 10.69 18.02 14.91
N ALA A 84 10.87 17.89 16.22
CA ALA A 84 12.12 17.41 16.83
C ALA A 84 12.52 16.00 16.34
N PHE A 85 11.54 15.11 16.14
CA PHE A 85 11.77 13.75 15.62
C PHE A 85 12.22 13.70 14.16
N CYS A 86 12.03 14.78 13.40
CA CYS A 86 12.39 14.86 11.98
C CYS A 86 13.73 15.55 11.73
N ARG A 87 14.41 15.98 12.79
CA ARG A 87 15.74 16.59 12.69
C ARG A 87 16.76 15.54 12.24
N PRO A 88 17.62 15.86 11.26
CA PRO A 88 18.74 14.99 10.95
C PRO A 88 19.68 14.89 12.16
N SER A 89 20.39 13.78 12.28
CA SER A 89 21.54 13.70 13.18
C SER A 89 22.56 14.77 12.79
N ALA A 90 23.17 15.41 13.80
CA ALA A 90 24.11 16.49 13.56
C ALA A 90 25.25 16.04 12.63
N GLY A 91 25.51 16.79 11.56
CA GLY A 91 26.63 16.56 10.65
C GLY A 91 26.45 15.46 9.60
N THR A 92 25.29 14.80 9.50
CA THR A 92 25.08 13.76 8.47
C THR A 92 24.41 14.31 7.21
N ARG A 93 25.21 14.55 6.15
CA ARG A 93 24.75 14.74 4.76
C ARG A 93 24.84 13.44 3.94
N LYS A 94 24.60 12.31 4.59
CA LYS A 94 24.71 10.99 3.96
C LYS A 94 23.40 10.62 3.26
N TRP A 95 23.52 9.83 2.21
CA TRP A 95 22.39 9.14 1.61
C TRP A 95 21.86 8.11 2.60
N PHE A 96 20.55 8.06 2.79
CA PHE A 96 19.85 7.06 3.59
C PHE A 96 18.69 6.49 2.78
N ASN A 97 18.26 5.28 3.14
CA ASN A 97 17.12 4.64 2.52
C ASN A 97 15.82 5.39 2.88
N LEU A 98 15.22 6.07 1.92
CA LEU A 98 13.93 6.75 2.07
C LEU A 98 12.78 5.76 1.87
N TRP A 99 12.94 4.81 0.95
CA TRP A 99 11.94 3.79 0.66
C TRP A 99 12.62 2.43 0.37
N LEU A 100 12.31 1.34 1.07
CA LEU A 100 11.31 1.17 2.14
C LEU A 100 11.99 1.12 3.52
N ASP A 101 11.57 1.98 4.45
CA ASP A 101 12.00 1.90 5.85
C ASP A 101 10.79 1.66 6.77
N LEU A 102 10.61 0.39 7.17
CA LEU A 102 9.50 -0.04 8.03
C LEU A 102 9.58 0.57 9.44
N SER A 103 10.78 0.89 9.94
CA SER A 103 10.91 1.54 11.25
C SER A 103 10.40 2.98 11.21
N THR A 104 10.57 3.68 10.09
CA THR A 104 10.00 5.03 9.92
C THR A 104 8.49 4.97 9.67
N LEU A 105 8.00 3.95 8.97
CA LEU A 105 6.57 3.83 8.63
C LEU A 105 5.68 3.32 9.77
N LEU A 106 6.17 2.41 10.61
CA LEU A 106 5.37 1.77 11.67
C LEU A 106 5.30 2.60 12.96
N PHE A 107 6.14 3.63 13.10
CA PHE A 107 6.21 4.45 14.29
C PHE A 107 5.64 5.85 13.99
N PRO A 108 4.46 6.21 14.52
CA PRO A 108 3.74 7.45 14.19
C PRO A 108 4.56 8.76 14.21
N PRO A 109 5.48 9.00 15.17
CA PRO A 109 6.26 10.24 15.14
C PRO A 109 7.20 10.35 13.93
N PHE A 110 7.62 9.23 13.33
CA PHE A 110 8.51 9.19 12.17
C PHE A 110 7.75 9.13 10.84
N THR A 111 6.52 8.64 10.82
CA THR A 111 5.66 8.63 9.63
C THR A 111 5.47 10.04 9.06
N ARG A 112 5.34 11.05 9.93
CA ARG A 112 5.27 12.46 9.49
C ARG A 112 6.57 12.89 8.80
N CYS A 113 7.72 12.53 9.37
CA CYS A 113 9.02 12.85 8.79
C CYS A 113 9.21 12.19 7.41
N PHE A 114 8.73 10.95 7.24
CA PHE A 114 8.71 10.29 5.94
C PHE A 114 7.83 11.05 4.94
N SER A 115 6.60 11.39 5.33
CA SER A 115 5.68 12.13 4.46
C SER A 115 6.28 13.46 4.00
N ASP A 116 6.87 14.23 4.91
CA ASP A 116 7.48 15.53 4.59
C ASP A 116 8.65 15.37 3.61
N ARG A 117 9.48 14.33 3.77
CA ARG A 117 10.65 14.08 2.93
C ARG A 117 10.29 13.45 1.57
N MET A 118 9.20 12.69 1.49
CA MET A 118 8.71 12.06 0.27
C MET A 118 7.79 12.99 -0.55
N SER A 119 7.40 14.13 0.01
CA SER A 119 6.51 15.09 -0.65
C SER A 119 7.17 15.75 -1.86
N LEU A 120 6.35 15.98 -2.89
CA LEU A 120 6.72 16.74 -4.09
C LEU A 120 5.99 18.08 -4.09
N PHE A 121 6.68 19.11 -4.56
CA PHE A 121 6.15 20.45 -4.76
C PHE A 121 5.95 20.69 -6.24
N TYR A 122 4.71 20.98 -6.63
CA TYR A 122 4.35 21.31 -7.99
C TYR A 122 4.63 22.80 -8.27
N ASP A 123 5.35 23.06 -9.36
CA ASP A 123 5.61 24.40 -9.88
C ASP A 123 4.70 24.68 -11.08
N PRO A 124 3.68 25.55 -10.96
CA PRO A 124 2.74 25.83 -12.04
C PRO A 124 3.35 26.67 -13.18
N GLN A 125 4.49 27.32 -12.96
CA GLN A 125 5.14 28.12 -14.01
C GLN A 125 5.92 27.23 -14.98
N THR A 126 6.49 26.15 -14.47
CA THR A 126 7.28 25.19 -15.27
C THR A 126 6.54 23.90 -15.58
N ASP A 127 5.38 23.66 -14.96
CA ASP A 127 4.62 22.40 -15.02
C ASP A 127 5.47 21.18 -14.63
N THR A 128 6.25 21.35 -13.55
CA THR A 128 7.15 20.31 -13.05
C THR A 128 6.98 20.05 -11.56
N TYR A 129 7.47 18.90 -11.12
CA TYR A 129 7.53 18.52 -9.71
C TYR A 129 8.96 18.57 -9.22
N GLN A 130 9.15 19.19 -8.06
CA GLN A 130 10.43 19.26 -7.36
C GLN A 130 10.34 18.52 -6.04
N ASN A 131 11.48 18.01 -5.56
CA ASN A 131 11.54 17.45 -4.22
C ASN A 131 11.22 18.52 -3.16
N ALA A 132 10.86 18.08 -1.96
CA ALA A 132 10.73 18.97 -0.82
C ALA A 132 11.98 19.84 -0.61
N PRO A 133 11.84 21.12 -0.21
CA PRO A 133 12.97 22.01 0.03
C PRO A 133 14.03 21.38 0.93
N GLY A 134 15.25 21.32 0.40
CA GLY A 134 16.40 20.75 1.09
C GLY A 134 16.47 19.22 1.11
N VAL A 135 15.60 18.52 0.38
CA VAL A 135 15.64 17.07 0.18
C VAL A 135 16.11 16.76 -1.23
N GLU A 136 17.17 15.96 -1.35
CA GLU A 136 17.59 15.36 -2.61
C GLU A 136 17.23 13.88 -2.62
N THR A 137 16.83 13.34 -3.77
CA THR A 137 16.47 11.93 -3.95
C THR A 137 17.29 11.30 -5.08
N ARG A 138 17.53 9.99 -4.99
CA ARG A 138 18.17 9.21 -6.07
C ARG A 138 17.70 7.77 -6.07
N VAL A 139 17.76 7.13 -7.25
CA VAL A 139 17.56 5.69 -7.41
C VAL A 139 18.92 4.99 -7.32
N PRO A 140 19.19 4.18 -6.28
CA PRO A 140 20.44 3.46 -6.16
C PRO A 140 20.49 2.26 -7.13
N HIS A 141 21.70 1.80 -7.45
CA HIS A 141 21.95 0.54 -8.15
C HIS A 141 21.30 0.38 -9.55
N PHE A 142 21.17 1.45 -10.32
CA PHE A 142 20.72 1.37 -11.71
C PHE A 142 21.57 0.38 -12.53
N GLY A 143 20.92 -0.42 -13.39
CA GLY A 143 21.57 -1.50 -14.16
C GLY A 143 21.83 -2.79 -13.35
N SER A 144 21.39 -2.86 -12.10
CA SER A 144 21.47 -4.04 -11.24
C SER A 144 20.09 -4.42 -10.72
N THR A 145 19.90 -5.68 -10.31
CA THR A 145 18.65 -6.16 -9.69
C THR A 145 18.59 -5.93 -8.18
N ARG A 146 19.66 -5.41 -7.57
CA ARG A 146 19.77 -5.25 -6.10
C ARG A 146 18.65 -4.41 -5.49
N ALA A 147 18.35 -3.26 -6.09
CA ALA A 147 17.31 -2.35 -5.61
C ALA A 147 15.88 -2.86 -5.85
N LEU A 148 15.72 -3.91 -6.66
CA LEU A 148 14.43 -4.52 -7.00
C LEU A 148 14.16 -5.78 -6.18
N LYS A 149 15.23 -6.51 -5.81
CA LYS A 149 15.13 -7.79 -5.11
C LYS A 149 14.61 -7.64 -3.68
N TYR A 150 15.03 -6.59 -2.99
CA TYR A 150 14.60 -6.28 -1.63
C TYR A 150 14.38 -4.77 -1.50
N LEU A 151 13.25 -4.35 -0.94
CA LEU A 151 12.91 -2.92 -0.79
C LEU A 151 13.38 -2.32 0.54
N SER A 152 13.46 -3.13 1.60
CA SER A 152 14.00 -2.72 2.89
C SER A 152 15.41 -3.28 3.05
N LEU A 153 16.34 -2.43 3.51
CA LEU A 153 17.71 -2.84 3.88
C LEU A 153 17.79 -3.54 5.25
N GLY A 154 16.64 -3.74 5.91
CA GLY A 154 16.59 -4.27 7.28
C GLY A 154 15.52 -5.33 7.46
N PHE A 155 15.75 -6.52 6.91
CA PHE A 155 15.44 -7.82 7.53
C PHE A 155 16.43 -8.84 6.94
N PRO A 156 17.27 -9.51 7.77
CA PRO A 156 18.05 -10.66 7.31
C PRO A 156 17.15 -11.81 6.85
#